data_AF-A0A183JAZ2-F1
#
_entry.id   AF-A0A183JAZ2-F1
#
_cell.length_a   1.000
_cell.length_b   1.000
_cell.length_c   1.000
_cell.angle_alpha   90.00
_cell.angle_beta   90.00
_cell.angle_gamma   90.00
#
_symmetry.space_group_name_H-M   'P 1'
#
loop_
_entity.id
_entity.type
_entity.pdbx_description
1 polymer ?
#
loop_
_entity_poly.entity_id
_entity_poly.type
_entity_poly.pdbx_seq_one_letter_code
_entity_poly.pdbx_strand_id
1 'polypeptide(L)'
;MNFVRKVEHRIGSLVADYSDFPVKVDGNGNLQFSHVEREDGTENLIYQCAATSPVLHGEYRAGDEFRLVVGPKKGPPAPMRVMWASPENMRIAAGEDLRLSCIFSGR
;
A
#
# COMPACT_ATOMS: atom_id res chain seq x y z
N MET A 1 -9.55 -22.07 -0.25
CA MET A 1 -8.17 -21.58 -0.06
C MET A 1 -8.26 -20.08 0.09
N ASN A 2 -7.80 -19.53 1.23
CA ASN A 2 -7.85 -18.08 1.48
C ASN A 2 -6.57 -17.43 0.93
N PHE A 3 -6.70 -16.32 0.21
CA PHE A 3 -5.56 -15.56 -0.32
C PHE A 3 -5.34 -14.34 0.57
N VAL A 4 -4.20 -14.29 1.27
CA VAL A 4 -3.80 -13.12 2.06
C VAL A 4 -2.92 -12.23 1.20
N ARG A 5 -3.39 -11.02 0.88
CA ARG A 5 -2.52 -9.99 0.29
C ARG A 5 -1.80 -9.27 1.42
N LYS A 6 -0.49 -9.53 1.51
CA LYS A 6 0.37 -9.01 2.57
C LYS A 6 1.06 -7.74 2.12
N VAL A 7 1.03 -6.75 2.99
CA VAL A 7 1.94 -5.62 2.96
C VAL A 7 3.05 -5.95 3.95
N GLU A 8 4.26 -6.24 3.47
CA GLU A 8 5.39 -6.61 4.33
C GLU A 8 6.31 -5.40 4.54
N HIS A 9 6.39 -4.92 5.78
CA HIS A 9 7.42 -3.99 6.20
C HIS A 9 8.62 -4.77 6.70
N ARG A 10 9.66 -4.93 5.86
CA ARG A 10 10.98 -5.30 6.37
C ARG A 10 11.55 -4.07 7.05
N ILE A 11 12.12 -4.20 8.23
CA ILE A 11 12.83 -3.06 8.84
C ILE A 11 13.95 -2.63 7.87
N GLY A 12 13.76 -1.50 7.19
CA GLY A 12 14.62 -0.99 6.10
C GLY A 12 14.04 -1.06 4.68
N SER A 13 12.86 -1.67 4.43
CA SER A 13 12.20 -1.69 3.12
C SER A 13 10.70 -2.03 3.20
N LEU A 14 9.85 -1.20 2.59
CA LEU A 14 8.44 -1.51 2.34
C LEU A 14 8.33 -2.39 1.09
N VAL A 15 7.85 -3.62 1.25
CA VAL A 15 7.54 -4.54 0.16
C VAL A 15 6.02 -4.64 0.04
N ALA A 16 5.45 -3.86 -0.87
CA ALA A 16 4.22 -4.25 -1.53
C ALA A 16 4.63 -5.26 -2.59
N ASP A 17 4.46 -6.55 -2.33
CA ASP A 17 4.69 -7.55 -3.36
C ASP A 17 3.65 -7.31 -4.47
N TYR A 18 4.13 -7.29 -5.70
CA TYR A 18 3.47 -6.91 -6.95
C TYR A 18 3.53 -5.44 -7.44
N SER A 19 4.19 -5.30 -8.59
CA SER A 19 4.32 -4.09 -9.40
C SER A 19 3.07 -3.69 -10.21
N ASP A 20 2.09 -4.59 -10.39
CA ASP A 20 0.93 -4.40 -11.29
C ASP A 20 -0.41 -4.08 -10.60
N PHE A 21 -0.43 -3.86 -9.28
CA PHE A 21 -1.70 -3.62 -8.55
C PHE A 21 -1.95 -2.14 -8.26
N PRO A 22 -3.24 -1.72 -8.23
CA PRO A 22 -3.66 -0.38 -7.80
C PRO A 22 -3.42 -0.13 -6.29
N VAL A 23 -2.69 -1.01 -5.63
CA VAL A 23 -2.46 -1.02 -4.20
C VAL A 23 -1.00 -0.64 -3.94
N LYS A 24 -0.78 0.44 -3.20
CA LYS A 24 0.55 0.97 -2.84
C LYS A 24 0.61 1.21 -1.33
N VAL A 25 1.82 1.29 -0.79
CA VAL A 25 2.01 1.72 0.60
C VAL A 25 2.56 3.14 0.59
N ASP A 26 1.97 4.03 1.38
CA ASP A 26 2.47 5.40 1.51
C ASP A 26 3.69 5.49 2.44
N GLY A 27 4.26 6.70 2.55
CA GLY A 27 5.43 6.95 3.41
C GLY A 27 5.21 6.72 4.90
N ASN A 28 3.96 6.54 5.35
CA ASN A 28 3.61 6.25 6.74
C ASN A 28 3.28 4.77 6.96
N GLY A 29 3.39 3.93 5.93
CA GLY A 29 3.05 2.50 6.03
C GLY A 29 1.56 2.21 5.82
N ASN A 30 0.73 3.17 5.38
CA ASN A 30 -0.68 2.90 5.12
C ASN A 30 -0.88 2.28 3.75
N LEU A 31 -1.80 1.33 3.67
CA LEU A 31 -2.25 0.76 2.41
C LEU A 31 -3.17 1.73 1.66
N GLN A 32 -2.79 2.10 0.44
CA GLN A 32 -3.50 3.02 -0.43
C GLN A 32 -3.98 2.31 -1.69
N PHE A 33 -5.25 2.50 -2.02
CA PHE A 33 -5.86 2.02 -3.26
C PHE A 33 -6.07 3.21 -4.21
N SER A 34 -5.36 3.23 -5.34
CA SER A 34 -5.51 4.27 -6.37
C SER A 34 -6.82 4.12 -7.16
N HIS A 35 -7.25 2.88 -7.37
CA HIS A 35 -8.51 2.50 -7.99
C HIS A 35 -9.02 1.22 -7.32
N VAL A 36 -10.25 1.25 -6.79
CA VAL A 36 -10.88 0.08 -6.19
C VAL A 36 -11.78 -0.56 -7.22
N GLU A 37 -11.52 -1.81 -7.56
CA GLU A 37 -12.37 -2.63 -8.41
C GLU A 37 -13.22 -3.59 -7.57
N ARG A 38 -14.23 -4.23 -8.18
CA ARG A 38 -15.14 -5.12 -7.43
C ARG A 38 -14.40 -6.34 -6.88
N GLU A 39 -13.38 -6.75 -7.61
CA GLU A 39 -12.51 -7.89 -7.36
C GLU A 39 -11.65 -7.68 -6.10
N ASP A 40 -11.34 -6.43 -5.74
CA ASP A 40 -10.64 -6.09 -4.50
C ASP A 40 -11.48 -6.38 -3.24
N GLY A 41 -12.80 -6.56 -3.39
CA GLY A 41 -13.73 -6.90 -2.30
C GLY A 41 -14.19 -8.35 -2.27
N THR A 42 -13.47 -9.26 -2.93
CA THR A 42 -13.84 -10.69 -3.00
C THR A 42 -13.76 -11.33 -1.61
N GLU A 43 -14.73 -12.18 -1.24
CA GLU A 43 -14.85 -12.77 0.12
C GLU A 43 -13.61 -13.55 0.60
N ASN A 44 -12.83 -14.09 -0.34
CA ASN A 44 -11.62 -14.87 -0.05
C ASN A 44 -10.35 -14.02 0.05
N LEU A 45 -10.47 -12.68 -0.07
CA LEU A 45 -9.36 -11.74 -0.04
C LEU A 45 -9.29 -11.07 1.33
N ILE A 46 -8.15 -11.24 2.01
CA ILE A 46 -7.86 -10.64 3.30
C ILE A 46 -6.62 -9.76 3.15
N TYR A 47 -6.72 -8.52 3.63
CA TYR A 47 -5.61 -7.60 3.72
C TYR A 47 -5.06 -7.60 5.14
N GLN A 48 -3.75 -7.57 5.27
CA GLN A 48 -3.10 -7.54 6.57
C GLN A 48 -1.78 -6.77 6.47
N CYS A 49 -1.54 -5.91 7.46
CA CYS A 49 -0.22 -5.30 7.65
C CYS A 49 0.66 -6.29 8.41
N ALA A 50 1.86 -6.56 7.90
CA ALA A 50 2.82 -7.41 8.59
C ALA A 50 4.22 -6.80 8.54
N ALA A 51 5.02 -7.11 9.55
CA ALA A 51 6.41 -6.70 9.63
C ALA A 51 7.32 -7.89 9.93
N THR A 52 8.50 -7.88 9.33
CA THR A 52 9.57 -8.84 9.60
C THR A 52 10.82 -8.08 10.02
N SER A 53 11.39 -8.47 11.16
CA SER A 53 12.57 -7.82 11.73
C SER A 53 13.75 -8.80 11.71
N PRO A 54 14.85 -8.47 11.01
CA PRO A 54 16.08 -9.25 11.10
C PRO A 54 16.62 -9.32 12.53
N VAL A 55 16.37 -8.27 13.33
CA VAL A 55 16.82 -8.16 14.73
C VAL A 55 16.03 -9.09 15.66
N LEU A 56 14.76 -9.38 15.34
CA LEU A 56 13.94 -10.34 16.07
C LEU A 56 14.01 -11.74 15.45
N HIS A 57 15.20 -12.16 14.98
CA HIS A 57 15.39 -13.48 14.35
C HIS A 57 14.45 -13.79 13.17
N GLY A 58 14.00 -12.76 12.45
CA GLY A 58 13.05 -12.94 11.35
C GLY A 58 11.62 -13.25 11.82
N GLU A 59 11.28 -13.00 13.08
CA GLU A 59 9.91 -13.16 13.57
C GLU A 59 8.93 -12.32 12.75
N TYR A 60 7.91 -13.00 12.24
CA TYR A 60 6.79 -12.42 11.53
C TYR A 60 5.77 -11.90 12.53
N ARG A 61 5.49 -10.60 12.47
CA ARG A 61 4.45 -9.95 13.27
C ARG A 61 3.38 -9.43 12.33
N ALA A 62 2.16 -9.92 12.49
CA ALA A 62 1.02 -9.46 11.70
C ALA A 62 0.06 -8.66 12.58
N GLY A 63 -0.44 -7.56 12.04
CA GLY A 63 -1.52 -6.79 12.63
C GLY A 63 -2.88 -7.42 12.34
N ASP A 64 -3.94 -6.63 12.55
CA ASP A 64 -5.31 -7.11 12.37
C ASP A 64 -5.63 -7.42 10.91
N GLU A 65 -6.48 -8.44 10.71
CA GLU A 65 -7.03 -8.77 9.41
C GLU A 65 -8.13 -7.77 9.02
N PHE A 66 -8.10 -7.32 7.77
CA PHE A 66 -9.09 -6.42 7.20
C PHE A 66 -9.69 -7.00 5.93
N ARG A 67 -11.02 -7.01 5.83
CA ARG A 67 -11.76 -7.38 4.62
C ARG A 67 -12.42 -6.15 4.02
N LEU A 68 -12.11 -5.89 2.75
CA LEU A 68 -12.71 -4.80 2.02
C LEU A 68 -14.11 -5.22 1.53
N VAL A 69 -15.13 -4.41 1.82
CA VAL A 69 -16.48 -4.58 1.26
C VAL A 69 -16.67 -3.56 0.16
N VAL A 70 -16.68 -4.01 -1.10
CA VAL A 70 -16.82 -3.12 -2.27
C VAL A 70 -18.27 -3.08 -2.74
N GLY A 71 -18.91 -1.94 -2.56
CA GLY A 71 -20.25 -1.66 -3.09
C GLY A 71 -20.23 -1.19 -4.55
N PRO A 72 -21.37 -1.23 -5.25
CA PRO A 72 -21.46 -0.72 -6.61
C PRO A 72 -21.21 0.80 -6.64
N LYS A 73 -20.36 1.25 -7.57
CA LYS A 73 -20.16 2.68 -7.81
C LYS A 73 -21.40 3.28 -8.47
N LYS A 74 -21.92 4.37 -7.88
CA LYS A 74 -22.95 5.22 -8.50
C LYS A 74 -22.31 6.54 -8.94
N GLY A 75 -22.56 6.96 -10.16
CA GLY A 75 -22.07 8.23 -10.71
C GLY A 75 -20.81 8.12 -11.58
N PRO A 76 -20.35 9.26 -12.14
CA PRO A 76 -19.30 9.31 -13.15
C PRO A 76 -17.92 8.85 -12.62
N PRO A 77 -16.94 8.57 -13.50
CA PRO A 77 -15.54 8.35 -13.14
C PRO A 77 -15.04 9.41 -12.15
N ALA A 78 -14.26 8.96 -11.16
CA ALA A 78 -13.69 9.90 -10.19
C ALA A 78 -12.54 10.63 -10.89
N PRO A 79 -12.48 11.97 -10.84
CA PRO A 79 -11.42 12.72 -11.51
C PRO A 79 -10.06 12.36 -10.91
N MET A 80 -9.00 12.50 -11.71
CA MET A 80 -7.64 12.32 -11.22
C MET A 80 -7.34 13.30 -10.09
N ARG A 81 -6.79 12.80 -8.98
CA ARG A 81 -6.37 13.62 -7.84
C ARG A 81 -5.15 13.02 -7.15
N VAL A 82 -4.28 13.87 -6.61
CA VAL A 82 -3.16 13.44 -5.76
C VAL A 82 -3.74 12.93 -4.44
N MET A 83 -3.38 11.70 -4.06
CA MET A 83 -3.66 11.15 -2.74
C MET A 83 -2.51 11.38 -1.77
N TRP A 84 -1.27 11.18 -2.25
CA TRP A 84 -0.07 11.33 -1.46
C TRP A 84 1.10 11.69 -2.35
N ALA A 85 1.97 12.60 -1.88
CA ALA A 85 3.20 12.95 -2.57
C ALA A 85 4.32 13.16 -1.53
N SER A 86 5.56 12.92 -1.96
CA SER A 86 6.73 13.28 -1.16
C SER A 86 6.78 14.80 -0.92
N PRO A 87 7.27 15.26 0.25
CA PRO A 87 7.38 16.69 0.56
C PRO A 87 8.18 17.49 -0.47
N GLU A 88 7.76 18.71 -0.78
CA GLU A 88 8.36 19.55 -1.83
C GLU A 88 9.74 20.15 -1.45
N ASN A 89 9.97 20.45 -0.17
CA ASN A 89 11.16 21.17 0.30
C ASN A 89 12.13 20.26 1.07
N MET A 90 12.47 19.10 0.51
CA MET A 90 13.41 18.18 1.13
C MET A 90 14.86 18.61 0.86
N ARG A 91 15.69 18.68 1.91
CA ARG A 91 17.13 18.92 1.80
C ARG A 91 17.85 17.59 2.03
N ILE A 92 18.67 17.18 1.07
CA ILE A 92 19.42 15.92 1.09
C ILE A 92 20.88 16.22 0.80
N ALA A 93 21.80 15.53 1.48
CA ALA A 93 23.23 15.73 1.30
C ALA A 93 23.71 15.12 -0.03
N ALA A 94 24.77 15.69 -0.61
CA ALA A 94 25.35 15.15 -1.83
C ALA A 94 25.90 13.73 -1.58
N GLY A 95 25.43 12.76 -2.37
CA GLY A 95 25.80 11.35 -2.25
C GLY A 95 24.82 10.48 -1.46
N GLU A 96 23.75 11.05 -0.90
CA GLU A 96 22.67 10.28 -0.28
C GLU A 96 21.61 9.82 -1.31
N ASP A 97 20.97 8.70 -1.01
CA ASP A 97 19.86 8.18 -1.80
C ASP A 97 18.56 8.93 -1.51
N LEU A 98 17.87 9.37 -2.56
CA LEU A 98 16.55 9.99 -2.48
C LEU A 98 15.51 9.15 -3.23
N ARG A 99 14.44 8.76 -2.53
CA ARG A 99 13.26 8.14 -3.16
C ARG A 99 12.08 9.09 -3.07
N LEU A 100 11.67 9.63 -4.22
CA LEU A 100 10.43 10.38 -4.36
C LEU A 100 9.31 9.43 -4.78
N SER A 101 8.09 9.74 -4.35
CA SER A 101 6.90 8.95 -4.65
C SER A 101 5.68 9.86 -4.72
N CYS A 102 4.78 9.55 -5.66
CA CYS A 102 3.52 10.24 -5.85
C CYS A 102 2.43 9.22 -6.18
N ILE A 103 1.33 9.28 -5.47
CA ILE A 103 0.19 8.37 -5.57
C ILE A 103 -1.01 9.22 -5.99
N PHE A 104 -1.63 8.83 -7.11
CA PHE A 104 -2.84 9.45 -7.63
C PHE A 104 -4.01 8.46 -7.53
N SER A 105 -5.22 8.97 -7.34
CA SER A 105 -6.47 8.20 -7.54
C SER A 105 -7.25 8.74 -8.71
N GLY A 106 -8.12 7.90 -9.27
CA GLY A 106 -9.01 8.25 -10.38
C GLY A 106 -8.70 7.42 -11.62
N ARG A 107 -9.51 7.60 -12.66
CA ARG A 107 -9.31 6.99 -13.98
C ARG A 107 -9.72 7.97 -15.07
#